data_AF-H7FWM7-F1
#
_entry.id   AF-H7FWM7-F1
#
_cell.length_a   1.000
_cell.length_b   1.000
_cell.length_c   1.000
_cell.angle_alpha   90.00
_cell.angle_beta   90.00
_cell.angle_gamma   90.00
#
_symmetry.space_group_name_H-M   'P 1'
#
loop_
_entity.id
_entity.type
_entity.pdbx_description
1 polymer ?
#
loop_
_entity_poly.entity_id
_entity_poly.type
_entity_poly.pdbx_seq_one_letter_code
_entity_poly.pdbx_strand_id
1 'polypeptide(L)' 'MNIVKRAKAPTPNFFKALRTIGLVLAAVGSIVITAPVALPVVVVSIGGYFAVAGGVLSAVSQLTTSYGETPYPKGDDN' A
#
# COMPACT_ATOMS: atom_id res chain seq x y z
N MET A 1 -4.78 16.06 -21.73
CA MET A 1 -5.25 15.46 -20.45
C MET A 1 -5.16 16.52 -19.36
N ASN A 2 -6.25 16.87 -18.70
CA ASN A 2 -6.27 18.03 -17.79
C ASN A 2 -5.96 17.58 -16.34
N ILE A 3 -4.71 17.73 -15.89
CA ILE A 3 -4.23 17.41 -14.52
C ILE A 3 -5.09 18.07 -13.44
N VAL A 4 -5.62 19.27 -13.71
CA VAL A 4 -6.50 20.01 -12.80
C VAL A 4 -7.83 19.28 -12.57
N LYS A 5 -8.38 18.61 -13.60
CA LYS A 5 -9.59 17.78 -13.44
C LYS A 5 -9.32 16.51 -12.62
N ARG A 6 -8.11 15.95 -12.68
CA ARG A 6 -7.73 14.78 -11.88
C ARG A 6 -7.50 15.13 -10.41
N ALA A 7 -6.92 16.29 -10.11
CA ALA A 7 -6.76 16.76 -8.72
C ALA A 7 -8.08 17.06 -8.01
N LYS A 8 -9.11 17.48 -8.77
CA LYS A 8 -10.47 17.74 -8.25
C LYS A 8 -11.38 16.50 -8.24
N ALA A 9 -10.92 15.37 -8.76
CA ALA A 9 -11.70 14.14 -8.74
C ALA A 9 -11.85 13.62 -7.30
N PRO A 10 -12.98 12.95 -6.97
CA PRO A 10 -13.17 12.38 -5.65
C PRO A 10 -12.05 11.39 -5.34
N THR A 11 -11.40 11.56 -4.19
CA THR A 11 -10.31 10.68 -3.78
C THR A 11 -10.85 9.28 -3.49
N PRO A 12 -10.27 8.24 -4.11
CA PRO A 12 -10.69 6.87 -3.86
C PRO A 12 -10.31 6.45 -2.44
N ASN A 13 -11.05 5.48 -1.90
CA ASN A 13 -10.99 5.10 -0.48
C ASN A 13 -9.60 4.66 0.00
N PHE A 14 -8.80 4.05 -0.88
CA PHE A 14 -7.41 3.69 -0.60
C PHE A 14 -6.54 4.89 -0.20
N PHE A 15 -6.59 5.98 -0.97
CA PHE A 15 -5.78 7.17 -0.67
C PHE A 15 -6.28 7.93 0.55
N LYS A 16 -7.59 7.85 0.85
CA LYS A 16 -8.14 8.38 2.11
C LYS A 16 -7.56 7.62 3.32
N ALA A 17 -7.51 6.29 3.26
CA ALA A 17 -6.89 5.48 4.29
C ALA A 17 -5.38 5.78 4.42
N LEU A 18 -4.67 5.91 3.29
CA LEU A 18 -3.25 6.25 3.27
C LEU A 18 -2.97 7.61 3.95
N ARG A 19 -3.81 8.61 3.74
CA ARG A 19 -3.71 9.92 4.41
C ARG A 19 -3.83 9.79 5.93
N THR A 20 -4.80 9.02 6.42
CA THR A 20 -4.99 8.82 7.86
C THR A 20 -3.79 8.10 8.48
N ILE A 21 -3.27 7.07 7.81
CA ILE A 21 -2.05 6.36 8.26
C ILE A 21 -0.85 7.32 8.32
N GLY A 22 -0.67 8.17 7.30
CA GLY A 22 0.41 9.17 7.28
C GLY A 22 0.32 10.19 8.41
N LEU A 23 -0.89 10.65 8.76
CA LEU A 23 -1.10 11.57 9.89
C LEU A 23 -0.78 10.90 11.23
N VAL A 24 -1.20 9.65 11.42
CA VAL A 24 -0.87 8.87 12.62
C VAL A 24 0.64 8.67 12.74
N LEU A 25 1.32 8.33 11.63
CA LEU A 25 2.79 8.19 11.60
C LEU A 25 3.52 9.49 11.95
N ALA A 26 3.06 10.64 11.45
CA ALA A 26 3.64 11.94 11.78
C ALA A 26 3.49 12.26 13.27
N ALA A 27 2.32 11.97 13.84
CA ALA A 27 2.08 12.14 15.28
C ALA A 27 2.98 11.21 16.11
N VAL A 28 3.06 9.92 15.77
CA VAL A 28 3.95 8.96 16.45
C VAL A 28 5.42 9.39 16.35
N GLY A 29 5.88 9.85 15.18
CA GLY A 29 7.23 10.36 14.98
C GLY A 29 7.57 11.53 15.93
N SER A 30 6.61 12.43 16.17
CA SER A 30 6.80 13.53 17.14
C SER A 30 6.90 13.06 18.59
N ILE A 31 6.21 11.98 18.96
CA ILE A 31 6.20 11.46 20.33
C ILE A 31 7.45 10.60 20.61
N VAL A 32 7.99 9.91 19.60
CA VAL A 32 9.24 9.14 19.75
C VAL A 32 10.42 10.05 20.15
N ILE A 33 10.42 11.30 19.69
CA ILE A 33 11.43 12.31 20.07
C ILE A 33 11.32 12.65 21.57
N THR A 34 10.13 12.60 22.18
CA THR A 34 9.91 13.05 23.56
C THR A 34 9.99 11.94 24.61
N ALA A 35 9.89 10.66 24.25
CA ALA A 35 9.90 9.55 25.20
C ALA A 35 10.67 8.31 24.68
N PRO A 36 11.91 8.06 25.14
CA PRO A 36 12.86 7.20 24.44
C PRO A 36 12.71 5.67 24.61
N VAL A 37 11.90 5.13 25.54
CA VAL A 37 11.98 3.68 25.87
C VAL A 37 10.66 2.90 25.84
N ALA A 38 9.57 3.44 26.40
CA ALA A 38 8.31 2.68 26.49
C ALA A 38 7.55 2.59 25.15
N LEU A 39 7.57 3.66 24.35
CA LEU A 39 6.85 3.73 23.08
C LEU A 39 7.51 2.99 21.91
N PRO A 40 8.85 2.96 21.77
CA PRO A 40 9.51 2.21 20.70
C PRO A 40 9.14 0.72 20.67
N VAL A 41 8.96 0.08 21.83
CA VAL A 41 8.60 -1.34 21.91
C VAL A 41 7.26 -1.61 21.23
N VAL A 42 6.24 -0.79 21.53
CA VAL A 42 4.89 -0.93 20.95
C VAL A 42 4.92 -0.69 19.44
N VAL A 43 5.67 0.31 18.98
CA VAL A 43 5.82 0.63 17.55
C VAL A 43 6.53 -0.50 16.80
N VAL A 44 7.58 -1.08 17.38
CA VAL A 44 8.31 -2.21 16.78
C VAL A 44 7.44 -3.46 16.70
N SER A 45 6.66 -3.77 17.74
CA SER A 45 5.72 -4.90 17.70
C SER A 45 4.68 -4.74 16.60
N ILE A 46 4.08 -3.56 16.47
CA ILE A 46 3.13 -3.24 15.40
C ILE A 46 3.82 -3.33 14.02
N GLY A 47 5.04 -2.79 13.92
CA GLY A 47 5.86 -2.85 12.70
C GLY A 47 6.16 -4.28 12.26
N GLY A 48 6.41 -5.20 13.19
CA GLY A 48 6.60 -6.62 12.89
C GLY A 48 5.40 -7.25 12.18
N TYR A 49 4.17 -6.98 12.64
CA TYR A 49 2.95 -7.44 11.97
C TYR A 49 2.76 -6.81 10.59
N PHE A 50 3.03 -5.50 10.46
CA PHE A 50 2.98 -4.83 9.16
C PHE A 50 4.01 -5.37 8.16
N ALA A 51 5.22 -5.72 8.62
CA ALA A 51 6.26 -6.31 7.77
C ALA A 51 5.81 -7.67 7.23
N VAL A 52 5.21 -8.52 8.08
CA VAL A 52 4.67 -9.82 7.64
C VAL A 52 3.52 -9.63 6.65
N ALA A 53 2.55 -8.76 6.98
CA ALA A 53 1.41 -8.49 6.10
C ALA A 53 1.87 -7.91 4.75
N GLY A 54 2.81 -6.98 4.76
CA GLY A 54 3.41 -6.37 3.57
C GLY A 54 4.19 -7.37 2.72
N GLY A 55 4.91 -8.30 3.35
CA GLY A 55 5.61 -9.39 2.67
C GLY A 55 4.64 -10.33 1.94
N VAL A 56 3.56 -10.75 2.61
CA VAL A 56 2.51 -11.59 2.00
C VAL A 56 1.82 -10.84 0.85
N LEU A 57 1.40 -9.60 1.07
CA LEU A 57 0.78 -8.76 0.03
C LEU A 57 1.71 -8.59 -1.18
N SER A 58 3.01 -8.35 -0.95
CA SER A 58 3.98 -8.19 -2.03
C SER A 58 4.17 -9.47 -2.83
N ALA A 59 4.28 -10.62 -2.18
CA ALA A 59 4.38 -11.91 -2.86
C ALA A 59 3.12 -12.20 -3.69
N VAL A 60 1.93 -11.99 -3.13
CA VAL A 60 0.66 -12.17 -3.86
C VAL A 60 0.52 -11.17 -5.01
N SER A 61 0.96 -9.92 -4.83
CA SER A 61 0.94 -8.89 -5.87
C SER A 61 1.94 -9.15 -7.01
N GLN A 62 2.95 -9.98 -6.81
CA GLN A 62 3.86 -10.41 -7.87
C GLN A 62 3.32 -11.64 -8.62
N LEU A 63 2.47 -12.44 -7.97
CA LEU A 63 1.85 -13.62 -8.57
C LEU A 63 0.59 -13.31 -9.39
N THR A 64 0.01 -12.11 -9.26
CA THR A 64 -1.09 -11.67 -10.14
C THR A 64 -0.57 -11.53 -11.57
N THR A 65 -0.82 -12.56 -12.38
CA THR A 65 -0.61 -12.53 -13.82
C THR A 65 -1.43 -11.40 -14.45
N SER A 66 -0.84 -10.70 -15.42
CA SER A 66 -1.60 -9.74 -16.23
C SER A 66 -2.64 -10.54 -17.02
N TYR A 67 -3.93 -10.35 -16.71
CA TYR A 67 -5.04 -10.91 -17.50
C TYR A 67 -5.07 -10.20 -18.87
N GLY A 68 -4.13 -10.58 -19.72
CA GLY A 68 -3.85 -9.96 -21.02
C GLY A 68 -2.95 -10.81 -21.93
N GLU A 69 -2.41 -11.93 -21.44
CA GLU A 69 -1.70 -12.91 -22.27
C GLU A 69 -2.39 -14.27 -22.18
N THR A 70 -3.63 -14.34 -22.66
CA THR A 70 -4.14 -15.61 -23.17
C THR A 70 -3.55 -15.82 -24.56
N PRO A 71 -2.76 -16.88 -24.81
CA PRO A 71 -2.58 -17.36 -26.16
C PRO A 71 -3.94 -17.93 -26.56
N TYR A 72 -4.76 -17.17 -27.29
CA TYR A 72 -5.82 -17.79 -28.07
C TYR A 72 -5.13 -18.80 -28.99
N PRO A 73 -5.53 -20.08 -29.01
CA PRO A 73 -5.01 -20.99 -30.02
C PRO A 73 -5.41 -20.43 -31.39
N LYS A 74 -4.41 -20.04 -32.18
CA LYS A 74 -4.60 -19.65 -33.57
C LYS A 74 -5.07 -20.91 -34.30
N GLY A 75 -6.33 -20.93 -34.69
CA GLY A 75 -6.90 -22.00 -35.50
C GLY A 75 -6.03 -22.21 -36.73
N ASP A 76 -5.66 -23.46 -36.93
CA ASP A 76 -5.03 -24.03 -38.11
C ASP A 76 -5.96 -23.89 -39.31
N ASP A 77 -5.71 -22.86 -40.10
CA ASP A 77 -6.30 -22.61 -41.40
C ASP A 77 -5.66 -23.55 -42.46
N ASN A 78 -6.27 -24.73 -42.65
CA ASN A 78 -6.17 -25.54 -43.87
C ASN A 78 -7.51 -25.54 -44.62
#